data_AF-A0A8K0NT28-F1
#
_entry.id   AF-A0A8K0NT28-F1
#
_cell.length_a   1.000
_cell.length_b   1.000
_cell.length_c   1.000
_cell.angle_alpha   90.00
_cell.angle_beta   90.00
_cell.angle_gamma   90.00
#
_symmetry.space_group_name_H-M   'P 1'
#
loop_
_entity.id
_entity.type
_entity.pdbx_description
1 polymer ?
#
loop_
_entity_poly.entity_id
_entity_poly.type
_entity_poly.pdbx_seq_one_letter_code
_entity_poly.pdbx_strand_id
1 'polypeptide(L)'
;MTALESNLVECCTKVPLDEIKQNVKECPPHLPQPGDDAGTLTCVCEPEKMGGWWATGRAEWNPSAGLIGTRPVVDRYTLSRFSPQEWRSANKELNDECSEKLRHSDLVEYESRKCSKEAVESSDRKQRDTKERLSERAAEVREAGVRLGQAEAALGAEMVLLEEQRRRLLAAMGTLQIPERIVGECIERRTGRLEEDLVRDDAEVQLVKEHSLIREIKTLLERLVAQVEQQQCANHAAKQRLQMDWSDKIQAHLIESECIGAKVPYILHYAGSCRVPEGQSSPEGWRHFTMENLCLAEKERMASAELRALIDSLLTDASRDLRAQKDAVDVALADRIKETELCRKNLEDNLQEVLKRIGEMERLISNLRRDIRNQDDPLKVAQTRLHYRLDRPNVESCRDQSQYGLIDEVKSIGESVSALKGQLQMEEKSLKDLLSIRTRLEQQILVKRRTLSIDKARCQDIRSHYPSSVQLTGY
;
A
#
# COMPACT_ATOMS: atom_id res chain seq x y z
N MET A 1 45.52 23.36 20.99
CA MET A 1 46.22 24.39 21.78
C MET A 1 46.85 23.70 22.97
N THR A 2 48.17 23.84 23.12
CA THR A 2 48.98 23.76 24.36
C THR A 2 48.75 22.52 25.25
N ALA A 3 49.58 21.47 25.23
CA ALA A 3 50.98 21.42 25.67
C ALA A 3 51.20 22.22 26.97
N LEU A 4 51.07 21.54 28.12
CA LEU A 4 51.70 21.85 29.41
C LEU A 4 51.20 20.81 30.43
N GLU A 5 52.00 19.77 30.67
CA GLU A 5 52.05 19.06 31.96
C GLU A 5 53.33 18.21 31.99
N SER A 6 54.45 18.94 32.07
CA SER A 6 55.69 18.43 32.61
C SER A 6 55.98 19.17 33.92
N ASN A 7 56.50 18.41 34.89
CA ASN A 7 57.09 18.84 36.15
C ASN A 7 56.11 19.13 37.29
N LEU A 8 55.97 18.15 38.19
CA LEU A 8 56.07 18.34 39.65
C LEU A 8 55.98 16.99 40.38
N VAL A 9 56.93 16.08 40.15
CA VAL A 9 57.28 15.01 41.11
C VAL A 9 58.80 14.82 41.08
N GLU A 10 59.53 15.79 41.64
CA GLU A 10 60.93 15.61 41.97
C GLU A 10 61.27 16.58 43.10
N CYS A 11 60.93 16.19 44.34
CA CYS A 11 61.57 16.72 45.54
C CYS A 11 61.14 15.88 46.74
N CYS A 12 61.98 14.92 47.13
CA CYS A 12 62.27 14.53 48.52
C CYS A 12 62.96 13.17 48.55
N THR A 13 64.17 13.11 48.00
CA THR A 13 65.16 12.12 48.46
C THR A 13 66.46 12.85 48.71
N LYS A 14 67.07 12.55 49.85
CA LYS A 14 68.33 13.07 50.41
C LYS A 14 68.19 14.35 51.23
N VAL A 15 67.70 14.19 52.46
CA VAL A 15 68.30 14.93 53.58
C VAL A 15 69.53 14.12 54.02
N PRO A 16 70.73 14.73 54.12
CA PRO A 16 71.94 14.03 54.55
C PRO A 16 71.83 13.59 56.02
N LEU A 17 72.24 12.34 56.27
CA LEU A 17 72.68 11.87 57.58
C LEU A 17 73.96 12.63 57.92
N ASP A 18 73.85 13.81 58.54
CA ASP A 18 74.91 14.45 59.34
C ASP A 18 74.39 15.80 59.85
N GLU A 19 73.79 15.77 61.05
CA GLU A 19 73.86 16.82 62.10
C GLU A 19 72.91 16.46 63.25
N ILE A 20 73.10 15.29 63.85
CA ILE A 20 72.57 15.01 65.19
C ILE A 20 73.58 15.59 66.18
N LYS A 21 73.56 16.92 66.35
CA LYS A 21 74.04 17.51 67.60
C LYS A 21 72.91 17.34 68.61
N GLN A 22 73.17 16.47 69.59
CA GLN A 22 72.38 16.30 70.80
C GLN A 22 72.22 17.65 71.50
N ASN A 23 71.18 18.41 71.13
CA ASN A 23 70.54 19.30 72.08
C ASN A 23 69.75 18.37 73.00
N VAL A 24 70.35 18.02 74.14
CA VAL A 24 69.61 17.49 75.28
C VAL A 24 68.60 18.57 75.62
N LYS A 25 67.40 18.52 75.01
CA LYS A 25 66.25 19.26 75.50
C LYS A 25 66.06 18.74 76.91
N GLU A 26 66.47 19.53 77.90
CA GLU A 26 66.14 19.26 79.29
C GLU A 26 64.66 18.89 79.35
N CYS A 27 64.35 17.76 79.98
CA CYS A 27 62.97 17.32 80.12
C CYS A 27 62.21 18.48 80.77
N PRO A 28 61.17 19.04 80.13
CA PRO A 28 60.47 20.19 80.66
C PRO A 28 60.15 20.02 82.15
N PRO A 29 60.30 21.06 83.00
CA PRO A 29 60.24 20.91 84.45
C PRO A 29 58.90 20.37 84.99
N HIS A 30 57.87 20.35 84.14
CA HIS A 30 56.53 19.81 84.40
C HIS A 30 56.35 18.32 84.05
N LEU A 31 57.36 17.66 83.49
CA LEU A 31 57.41 16.22 83.18
C LEU A 31 58.43 15.49 84.07
N PRO A 32 58.33 14.16 84.24
CA PRO A 32 59.22 13.38 85.11
C PRO A 32 60.71 13.59 84.82
N GLN A 33 61.49 13.74 85.88
CA GLN A 33 62.92 14.02 85.83
C GLN A 33 63.74 12.76 86.17
N PRO A 34 65.03 12.67 85.76
CA PRO A 34 65.92 11.58 86.16
C PRO A 34 66.06 11.56 87.70
N GLY A 35 65.36 10.63 88.37
CA GLY A 35 65.28 10.54 89.84
C GLY A 35 63.87 10.28 90.39
N ASP A 36 62.84 10.52 89.59
CA ASP A 36 61.44 10.26 89.97
C ASP A 36 61.11 8.73 89.99
N ASP A 37 61.86 7.85 89.31
CA ASP A 37 61.60 6.39 89.24
C ASP A 37 62.39 5.53 90.28
N ALA A 38 63.10 6.14 91.23
CA ALA A 38 63.94 5.42 92.18
C ALA A 38 63.15 4.80 93.35
N GLY A 39 62.29 3.82 93.03
CA GLY A 39 61.62 2.97 94.00
C GLY A 39 62.53 1.86 94.53
N THR A 40 63.59 2.17 95.30
CA THR A 40 64.18 1.24 96.28
C THR A 40 65.03 2.03 97.28
N LEU A 41 64.61 2.02 98.54
CA LEU A 41 65.30 2.61 99.69
C LEU A 41 66.68 1.99 99.93
N THR A 42 67.62 2.80 100.38
CA THR A 42 68.20 2.65 101.72
C THR A 42 68.53 4.02 102.29
N CYS A 43 67.67 4.50 103.19
CA CYS A 43 67.96 5.58 104.12
C CYS A 43 68.93 5.05 105.18
N VAL A 44 70.13 5.62 105.24
CA VAL A 44 71.04 5.48 106.39
C VAL A 44 71.30 6.90 106.88
N CYS A 45 70.54 7.32 107.89
CA CYS A 45 70.84 8.52 108.67
C CYS A 45 70.79 8.14 110.15
N GLU A 46 71.98 8.08 110.77
CA GLU A 46 72.16 7.94 112.22
C GLU A 46 71.68 9.21 112.95
N PRO A 47 71.21 9.10 114.22
CA PRO A 47 70.60 10.21 114.92
C PRO A 47 71.59 10.93 115.84
N GLU A 48 71.75 12.25 115.68
CA GLU A 48 72.18 13.10 116.79
C GLU A 48 71.32 14.38 116.90
N LYS A 49 70.99 14.69 118.15
CA LYS A 49 69.95 15.61 118.62
C LYS A 49 70.47 17.03 118.79
N MET A 50 69.63 18.02 118.45
CA MET A 50 69.34 19.26 119.20
C MET A 50 68.23 19.98 118.39
N GLY A 51 67.04 20.28 118.88
CA GLY A 51 66.69 20.84 120.18
C GLY A 51 66.26 22.30 120.02
N GLY A 52 65.12 22.55 119.35
CA GLY A 52 64.50 23.88 119.23
C GLY A 52 62.97 23.77 119.14
N TRP A 53 62.27 24.18 120.20
CA TRP A 53 60.82 24.03 120.44
C TRP A 53 59.91 24.93 119.58
N TRP A 54 60.01 24.89 118.24
CA TRP A 54 59.03 25.60 117.36
C TRP A 54 58.87 25.02 115.94
N ALA A 55 59.44 23.85 115.62
CA ALA A 55 59.36 23.29 114.26
C ALA A 55 58.31 22.18 114.16
N THR A 56 57.08 22.54 113.79
CA THR A 56 56.02 21.60 113.43
C THR A 56 56.27 20.98 112.06
N GLY A 57 56.38 19.65 112.03
CA GLY A 57 56.02 18.78 110.90
C GLY A 57 56.70 19.06 109.56
N ARG A 58 57.87 18.47 109.32
CA ARG A 58 58.34 18.24 107.96
C ARG A 58 57.42 17.15 107.37
N ALA A 59 56.55 17.52 106.43
CA ALA A 59 55.71 16.55 105.72
C ALA A 59 56.63 15.71 104.82
N GLU A 60 57.05 14.55 105.31
CA GLU A 60 57.83 13.59 104.54
C GLU A 60 56.89 12.89 103.56
N TRP A 61 57.00 13.26 102.29
CA TRP A 61 56.32 12.56 101.21
C TRP A 61 57.04 11.26 100.92
N ASN A 62 56.41 10.15 101.28
CA ASN A 62 56.91 8.81 100.98
C ASN A 62 56.46 8.40 99.55
N PRO A 63 57.37 7.97 98.67
CA PRO A 63 57.04 7.47 97.32
C PRO A 63 56.01 6.33 97.28
N SER A 64 55.81 5.61 98.40
CA SER A 64 54.81 4.52 98.51
C SER A 64 53.39 4.97 98.84
N ALA A 65 53.12 6.29 98.94
CA ALA A 65 51.79 6.82 99.23
C ALA A 65 50.72 6.40 98.19
N GLY A 66 51.13 6.20 96.92
CA GLY A 66 50.24 5.70 95.85
C GLY A 66 49.82 4.24 96.00
N LEU A 67 50.57 3.41 96.75
CA LEU A 67 50.28 1.98 96.97
C LEU A 67 49.50 1.70 98.26
N ILE A 68 49.60 2.54 99.29
CA ILE A 68 49.12 2.23 100.65
C ILE A 68 47.88 3.07 101.03
N GLY A 69 47.49 4.05 100.22
CA GLY A 69 46.25 4.83 100.41
C GLY A 69 46.24 5.76 101.63
N THR A 70 47.31 5.76 102.43
CA THR A 70 47.48 6.64 103.59
C THR A 70 48.00 8.01 103.15
N ARG A 71 47.08 8.93 102.85
CA ARG A 71 47.42 10.35 102.66
C ARG A 71 47.57 11.06 104.00
N PRO A 72 48.55 11.97 104.16
CA PRO A 72 48.62 12.81 105.36
C PRO A 72 47.34 13.67 105.48
N VAL A 73 46.79 13.74 106.69
CA VAL A 73 45.63 14.59 107.00
C VAL A 73 46.03 16.05 106.83
N VAL A 74 45.34 16.77 105.95
CA VAL A 74 45.66 18.15 105.59
C VAL A 74 44.91 19.09 106.55
N ASP A 75 45.65 19.81 107.39
CA ASP A 75 45.11 20.89 108.23
C ASP A 75 45.04 22.22 107.43
N ARG A 76 44.24 23.18 107.89
CA ARG A 76 43.82 24.42 107.20
C ARG A 76 44.95 25.36 106.72
N TYR A 77 46.21 25.05 107.00
CA TYR A 77 47.39 25.85 106.65
C TYR A 77 48.49 25.10 105.87
N THR A 78 48.28 23.82 105.53
CA THR A 78 49.16 23.06 104.62
C THR A 78 48.62 23.11 103.18
N LEU A 79 49.31 23.85 102.30
CA LEU A 79 48.87 24.15 100.93
C LEU A 79 49.11 23.02 99.90
N SER A 80 49.94 22.02 100.20
CA SER A 80 50.37 21.01 99.21
C SER A 80 49.66 19.66 99.38
N ARG A 81 48.73 19.36 98.47
CA ARG A 81 47.94 18.10 98.42
C ARG A 81 48.57 16.98 97.59
N PHE A 82 49.62 17.27 96.84
CA PHE A 82 50.29 16.36 95.91
C PHE A 82 51.80 16.58 95.99
N SER A 83 52.60 15.53 95.83
CA SER A 83 54.05 15.67 95.72
C SER A 83 54.46 16.23 94.34
N PRO A 84 55.64 16.86 94.19
CA PRO A 84 56.15 17.28 92.89
C PRO A 84 56.26 16.13 91.88
N GLN A 85 56.53 14.91 92.36
CA GLN A 85 56.56 13.69 91.54
C GLN A 85 55.16 13.30 91.07
N GLU A 86 54.16 13.28 91.95
CA GLU A 86 52.76 13.01 91.60
C GLU A 86 52.21 14.06 90.62
N TRP A 87 52.58 15.34 90.79
CA TRP A 87 52.21 16.42 89.87
C TRP A 87 52.85 16.25 88.49
N ARG A 88 54.14 15.87 88.42
CA ARG A 88 54.83 15.59 87.14
C ARG A 88 54.28 14.34 86.45
N SER A 89 53.98 13.28 87.19
CA SER A 89 53.36 12.06 86.64
C SER A 89 51.96 12.33 86.12
N ALA A 90 51.12 13.06 86.88
CA ALA A 90 49.78 13.44 86.42
C ALA A 90 49.83 14.37 85.19
N ASN A 91 50.78 15.30 85.13
CA ASN A 91 50.97 16.14 83.94
C ASN A 91 51.45 15.33 82.72
N LYS A 92 52.32 14.33 82.93
CA LYS A 92 52.73 13.42 81.86
C LYS A 92 51.55 12.57 81.38
N GLU A 93 50.78 11.97 82.28
CA GLU A 93 49.58 11.21 81.94
C GLU A 93 48.58 12.07 81.16
N LEU A 94 48.32 13.30 81.61
CA LEU A 94 47.42 14.24 80.93
C LEU A 94 47.97 14.67 79.56
N ASN A 95 49.28 14.88 79.43
CA ASN A 95 49.91 15.25 78.17
C ASN A 95 49.94 14.08 77.18
N ASP A 96 50.22 12.87 77.67
CA ASP A 96 50.16 11.63 76.90
C ASP A 96 48.70 11.38 76.44
N GLU A 97 47.71 11.51 77.33
CA GLU A 97 46.29 11.43 76.99
C GLU A 97 45.89 12.50 75.97
N CYS A 98 46.29 13.75 76.16
CA CYS A 98 46.02 14.84 75.22
C CYS A 98 46.64 14.55 73.85
N SER A 99 47.89 14.07 73.81
CA SER A 99 48.58 13.73 72.57
C SER A 99 47.92 12.56 71.83
N GLU A 100 47.46 11.54 72.55
CA GLU A 100 46.72 10.41 71.98
C GLU A 100 45.34 10.85 71.46
N LYS A 101 44.63 11.73 72.17
CA LYS A 101 43.35 12.29 71.72
C LYS A 101 43.51 13.18 70.49
N LEU A 102 44.57 14.00 70.43
CA LEU A 102 44.89 14.83 69.25
C LEU A 102 45.24 13.95 68.04
N ARG A 103 46.10 12.94 68.20
CA ARG A 103 46.40 11.97 67.13
C ARG A 103 45.15 11.24 66.63
N HIS A 104 44.29 10.81 67.54
CA HIS A 104 43.02 10.17 67.18
C HIS A 104 42.09 11.14 66.43
N SER A 105 41.99 12.40 66.88
CA SER A 105 41.21 13.45 66.21
C SER A 105 41.74 13.73 64.80
N ASP A 106 43.06 13.88 64.65
CA ASP A 106 43.71 14.13 63.35
C ASP A 106 43.48 12.95 62.38
N LEU A 107 43.51 11.72 62.89
CA LEU A 107 43.19 10.52 62.11
C LEU A 107 41.72 10.51 61.67
N VAL A 108 40.77 10.77 62.58
CA VAL A 108 39.33 10.83 62.26
C VAL A 108 39.04 11.95 61.27
N GLU A 109 39.70 13.11 61.39
CA GLU A 109 39.57 14.21 60.44
C GLU A 109 40.12 13.83 59.07
N TYR A 110 41.30 13.21 59.02
CA TYR A 110 41.89 12.72 57.77
C TYR A 110 40.98 11.69 57.09
N GLU A 111 40.49 10.68 57.83
CA GLU A 111 39.58 9.67 57.34
C GLU A 111 38.24 10.27 56.88
N SER A 112 37.69 11.24 57.62
CA SER A 112 36.45 11.95 57.26
C SER A 112 36.61 12.77 55.98
N ARG A 113 37.72 13.51 55.83
CA ARG A 113 38.04 14.28 54.63
C ARG A 113 38.27 13.36 53.43
N LYS A 114 38.95 12.24 53.63
CA LYS A 114 39.17 11.21 52.59
C LYS A 114 37.84 10.59 52.15
N CYS A 115 37.02 10.13 53.09
CA CYS A 115 35.70 9.56 52.82
C CYS A 115 34.79 10.56 52.09
N SER A 116 34.78 11.83 52.52
CA SER A 116 34.01 12.90 51.85
C SER A 116 34.46 13.10 50.40
N LYS A 117 35.77 13.20 50.15
CA LYS A 117 36.31 13.31 48.78
C LYS A 117 35.96 12.10 47.92
N GLU A 118 36.19 10.89 48.44
CA GLU A 118 35.85 9.65 47.73
C GLU A 118 34.34 9.55 47.44
N ALA A 119 33.48 9.98 48.36
CA ALA A 119 32.03 10.01 48.17
C ALA A 119 31.59 11.01 47.09
N VAL A 120 32.17 12.22 47.08
CA VAL A 120 31.91 13.23 46.05
C VAL A 120 32.41 12.74 44.68
N GLU A 121 33.65 12.27 44.59
CA GLU A 121 34.22 11.76 43.35
C GLU A 121 33.46 10.54 42.80
N SER A 122 33.02 9.64 43.68
CA SER A 122 32.18 8.50 43.30
C SER A 122 30.81 8.94 42.79
N SER A 123 30.21 9.95 43.43
CA SER A 123 28.92 10.52 43.03
C SER A 123 29.03 11.23 41.69
N ASP A 124 30.04 12.07 41.50
CA ASP A 124 30.29 12.81 40.25
C ASP A 124 30.59 11.86 39.09
N ARG A 125 31.34 10.77 39.35
CA ARG A 125 31.59 9.73 38.36
C ARG A 125 30.29 9.05 37.95
N LYS A 126 29.47 8.62 38.91
CA LYS A 126 28.17 8.01 38.63
C LYS A 126 27.24 8.96 37.86
N GLN A 127 27.19 10.23 38.24
CA GLN A 127 26.40 11.26 37.55
C GLN A 127 26.83 11.41 36.08
N ARG A 128 28.14 11.46 35.83
CA ARG A 128 28.70 11.51 34.46
C ARG A 128 28.32 10.26 33.65
N ASP A 129 28.57 9.07 34.20
CA ASP A 129 28.27 7.80 33.53
C ASP A 129 26.76 7.67 33.23
N THR A 130 25.89 8.06 34.16
CA THR A 130 24.44 8.03 33.92
C THR A 130 24.00 9.06 32.89
N LYS A 131 24.61 10.24 32.87
CA LYS A 131 24.29 11.29 31.89
C LYS A 131 24.65 10.86 30.47
N GLU A 132 25.78 10.18 30.31
CA GLU A 132 26.20 9.61 29.03
C GLU A 132 25.20 8.56 28.54
N ARG A 133 24.81 7.61 29.40
CA ARG A 133 23.78 6.59 29.08
C ARG A 133 22.42 7.19 28.71
N LEU A 134 21.99 8.24 29.40
CA LEU A 134 20.76 8.98 29.06
C LEU A 134 20.88 9.64 27.69
N SER A 135 22.05 10.21 27.36
CA SER A 135 22.31 10.80 26.04
C SER A 135 22.27 9.75 24.92
N GLU A 136 22.88 8.59 25.12
CA GLU A 136 22.81 7.47 24.18
C GLU A 136 21.36 7.01 23.97
N ARG A 137 20.59 6.86 25.06
CA ARG A 137 19.18 6.47 24.98
C ARG A 137 18.33 7.51 24.25
N ALA A 138 18.54 8.81 24.52
CA ALA A 138 17.85 9.88 23.83
C ALA A 138 18.12 9.87 22.32
N ALA A 139 19.36 9.56 21.91
CA ALA A 139 19.73 9.42 20.51
C ALA A 139 19.04 8.22 19.84
N GLU A 140 19.02 7.06 20.50
CA GLU A 140 18.35 5.84 20.01
C GLU A 140 16.84 6.06 19.81
N VAL A 141 16.18 6.69 20.79
CA VAL A 141 14.74 7.02 20.71
C VAL A 141 14.47 8.03 19.61
N ARG A 142 15.32 9.05 19.45
CA ARG A 142 15.21 10.04 18.37
C ARG A 142 15.33 9.38 17.00
N GLU A 143 16.33 8.52 16.81
CA GLU A 143 16.55 7.83 15.54
C GLU A 143 15.36 6.93 15.18
N ALA A 144 14.83 6.18 16.15
CA ALA A 144 13.61 5.40 15.97
C ALA A 144 12.42 6.30 15.55
N GLY A 145 12.23 7.44 16.22
CA GLY A 145 11.20 8.42 15.86
C GLY A 145 11.37 8.98 14.44
N VAL A 146 12.60 9.27 14.00
CA VAL A 146 12.84 9.72 12.62
C VAL A 146 12.49 8.63 11.61
N ARG A 147 12.90 7.38 11.85
CA ARG A 147 12.59 6.25 10.96
C ARG A 147 11.08 5.98 10.86
N LEU A 148 10.36 6.03 11.98
CA LEU A 148 8.90 5.90 12.00
C LEU A 148 8.21 7.01 11.20
N GLY A 149 8.64 8.26 11.38
CA GLY A 149 8.09 9.40 10.63
C GLY A 149 8.35 9.31 9.12
N GLN A 150 9.54 8.82 8.72
CA GLN A 150 9.86 8.56 7.31
C GLN A 150 8.99 7.45 6.72
N ALA A 151 8.81 6.35 7.45
CA ALA A 151 7.95 5.24 7.03
C ALA A 151 6.47 5.67 6.92
N GLU A 152 5.98 6.47 7.87
CA GLU A 152 4.63 7.03 7.83
C GLU A 152 4.42 7.92 6.60
N ALA A 153 5.38 8.79 6.29
CA ALA A 153 5.33 9.65 5.12
C ALA A 153 5.36 8.84 3.82
N ALA A 154 6.23 7.82 3.73
CA ALA A 154 6.32 6.94 2.57
C ALA A 154 5.03 6.14 2.34
N LEU A 155 4.45 5.57 3.41
CA LEU A 155 3.17 4.88 3.33
C LEU A 155 2.02 5.84 2.98
N GLY A 156 2.04 7.06 3.52
CA GLY A 156 1.08 8.11 3.16
C GLY A 156 1.14 8.51 1.69
N ALA A 157 2.33 8.64 1.12
CA ALA A 157 2.50 8.89 -0.32
C ALA A 157 1.97 7.72 -1.17
N GLU A 158 2.25 6.48 -0.76
CA GLU A 158 1.74 5.28 -1.42
C GLU A 158 0.20 5.19 -1.39
N MET A 159 -0.44 5.55 -0.27
CA MET A 159 -1.91 5.61 -0.18
C MET A 159 -2.52 6.60 -1.19
N VAL A 160 -1.86 7.75 -1.43
CA VAL A 160 -2.31 8.72 -2.44
C VAL A 160 -2.23 8.13 -3.85
N LEU A 161 -1.11 7.50 -4.20
CA LEU A 161 -0.92 6.85 -5.50
C LEU A 161 -1.94 5.72 -5.72
N LEU A 162 -2.22 4.93 -4.68
CA LEU A 162 -3.20 3.85 -4.75
C LEU A 162 -4.63 4.39 -4.92
N GLU A 163 -4.96 5.53 -4.30
CA GLU A 163 -6.25 6.19 -4.48
C GLU A 163 -6.39 6.80 -5.89
N GLU A 164 -5.32 7.36 -6.46
CA GLU A 164 -5.32 7.79 -7.86
C GLU A 164 -5.59 6.61 -8.81
N GLN A 165 -4.97 5.46 -8.56
CA GLN A 165 -5.22 4.25 -9.33
C GLN A 165 -6.66 3.74 -9.17
N ARG A 166 -7.24 3.86 -7.96
CA ARG A 166 -8.67 3.56 -7.72
C ARG A 166 -9.58 4.46 -8.55
N ARG A 167 -9.31 5.76 -8.61
CA ARG A 167 -10.09 6.71 -9.43
C ARG A 167 -9.98 6.37 -10.91
N ARG A 168 -8.79 6.02 -11.39
CA ARG A 168 -8.56 5.58 -12.78
C ARG A 168 -9.35 4.31 -13.10
N LEU A 169 -9.36 3.32 -12.21
CA LEU A 169 -10.19 2.12 -12.34
C LEU A 169 -11.68 2.45 -12.46
N LEU A 170 -12.20 3.31 -11.58
CA LEU A 170 -13.61 3.72 -11.61
C LEU A 170 -13.95 4.51 -12.88
N ALA A 171 -13.04 5.36 -13.35
CA ALA A 171 -13.19 6.07 -14.61
C ALA A 171 -13.23 5.10 -15.81
N ALA A 172 -12.33 4.12 -15.85
CA ALA A 172 -12.32 3.06 -16.88
C ALA A 172 -13.64 2.27 -16.89
N MET A 173 -14.14 1.88 -15.70
CA MET A 173 -15.45 1.23 -15.57
C MET A 173 -16.61 2.11 -16.08
N GLY A 174 -16.54 3.42 -15.82
CA GLY A 174 -17.49 4.38 -16.38
C GLY A 174 -17.46 4.40 -17.91
N THR A 175 -16.27 4.43 -18.51
CA THR A 175 -16.10 4.39 -19.96
C THR A 175 -16.64 3.11 -20.59
N LEU A 176 -16.52 1.95 -19.93
CA LEU A 176 -17.03 0.66 -20.43
C LEU A 176 -18.54 0.66 -20.70
N GLN A 177 -19.30 1.56 -20.09
CA GLN A 177 -20.73 1.73 -20.37
C GLN A 177 -21.00 2.11 -21.83
N ILE A 178 -20.04 2.80 -22.49
CA ILE A 178 -20.18 3.22 -23.89
C ILE A 178 -20.15 1.99 -24.82
N PRO A 179 -19.08 1.15 -24.84
CA PRO A 179 -19.08 -0.11 -25.57
C PRO A 179 -20.26 -1.03 -25.23
N GLU A 180 -20.65 -1.12 -23.96
CA GLU A 180 -21.78 -1.95 -23.51
C GLU A 180 -23.10 -1.53 -24.18
N ARG A 181 -23.34 -0.21 -24.28
CA ARG A 181 -24.50 0.34 -24.99
C ARG A 181 -24.40 0.16 -26.49
N ILE A 182 -23.23 0.43 -27.08
CA ILE A 182 -23.00 0.26 -28.52
C ILE A 182 -23.31 -1.17 -28.96
N VAL A 183 -22.76 -2.17 -28.26
CA VAL A 183 -22.98 -3.58 -28.62
C VAL A 183 -24.43 -4.00 -28.40
N GLY A 184 -25.04 -3.59 -27.28
CA GLY A 184 -26.43 -3.88 -26.98
C GLY A 184 -27.39 -3.30 -28.02
N GLU A 185 -27.17 -2.06 -28.41
CA GLU A 185 -27.97 -1.37 -29.42
C GLU A 185 -27.78 -1.98 -30.82
N CYS A 186 -26.56 -2.39 -31.18
CA CYS A 186 -26.31 -3.11 -32.43
C CYS A 186 -27.09 -4.43 -32.50
N ILE A 187 -27.03 -5.23 -31.43
CA ILE A 187 -27.77 -6.50 -31.33
C ILE A 187 -29.27 -6.23 -31.45
N GLU A 188 -29.81 -5.30 -30.64
CA GLU A 188 -31.24 -4.94 -30.66
C GLU A 188 -31.69 -4.49 -32.05
N ARG A 189 -30.96 -3.58 -32.70
CA ARG A 189 -31.32 -3.12 -34.05
C ARG A 189 -31.30 -4.25 -35.08
N ARG A 190 -30.36 -5.19 -34.99
CA ARG A 190 -30.26 -6.34 -35.89
C ARG A 190 -31.37 -7.36 -35.70
N THR A 191 -31.98 -7.45 -34.51
CA THR A 191 -33.23 -8.23 -34.33
C THR A 191 -34.40 -7.69 -35.15
N GLY A 192 -34.34 -6.42 -35.58
CA GLY A 192 -35.36 -5.79 -36.43
C GLY A 192 -35.24 -6.08 -37.93
N ARG A 193 -34.31 -6.95 -38.35
CA ARG A 193 -34.22 -7.46 -39.72
C ARG A 193 -35.43 -8.34 -40.05
N LEU A 194 -35.77 -8.41 -41.34
CA LEU A 194 -36.93 -9.19 -41.80
C LEU A 194 -36.54 -10.64 -42.04
N GLU A 195 -37.43 -11.56 -41.64
CA GLU A 195 -37.37 -13.03 -41.69
C GLU A 195 -36.13 -13.64 -42.36
N GLU A 196 -36.04 -13.64 -43.70
CA GLU A 196 -34.96 -14.31 -44.43
C GLU A 196 -33.55 -13.73 -44.18
N ASP A 197 -33.46 -12.47 -43.74
CA ASP A 197 -32.21 -11.80 -43.39
C ASP A 197 -31.91 -11.85 -41.88
N LEU A 198 -32.86 -12.33 -41.06
CA LEU A 198 -32.66 -12.58 -39.64
C LEU A 198 -31.87 -13.89 -39.45
N VAL A 199 -30.59 -13.84 -39.81
CA VAL A 199 -29.68 -14.98 -39.79
C VAL A 199 -28.58 -14.77 -38.75
N ARG A 200 -28.15 -15.86 -38.12
CA ARG A 200 -26.96 -15.88 -37.27
C ARG A 200 -25.70 -15.87 -38.14
N ASP A 201 -25.30 -14.68 -38.55
CA ASP A 201 -24.07 -14.45 -39.32
C ASP A 201 -22.85 -14.21 -38.42
N ASP A 202 -21.66 -14.08 -39.01
CA ASP A 202 -20.42 -13.85 -38.27
C ASP A 202 -20.43 -12.54 -37.49
N ALA A 203 -21.10 -11.50 -38.00
CA ALA A 203 -21.23 -10.23 -37.29
C ALA A 203 -22.02 -10.40 -36.00
N GLU A 204 -23.09 -11.20 -36.00
CA GLU A 204 -23.84 -11.56 -34.78
C GLU A 204 -22.96 -12.29 -33.77
N VAL A 205 -22.17 -13.26 -34.25
CA VAL A 205 -21.25 -14.04 -33.39
C VAL A 205 -20.21 -13.12 -32.74
N GLN A 206 -19.64 -12.18 -33.51
CA GLN A 206 -18.65 -11.25 -32.98
C GLN A 206 -19.26 -10.21 -32.02
N LEU A 207 -20.49 -9.74 -32.26
CA LEU A 207 -21.22 -8.85 -31.34
C LEU A 207 -21.49 -9.54 -30.00
N VAL A 208 -21.91 -10.81 -30.01
CA VAL A 208 -22.14 -11.58 -28.78
C VAL A 208 -20.82 -11.78 -28.01
N LYS A 209 -19.71 -12.06 -28.71
CA LYS A 209 -18.37 -12.15 -28.10
C LYS A 209 -17.91 -10.83 -27.49
N GLU A 210 -18.17 -9.71 -28.17
CA GLU A 210 -17.87 -8.37 -27.66
C GLU A 210 -18.67 -8.10 -26.37
N HIS A 211 -19.96 -8.43 -26.36
CA HIS A 211 -20.80 -8.29 -25.17
C HIS A 211 -20.32 -9.14 -23.98
N SER A 212 -19.93 -10.40 -24.22
CA SER A 212 -19.38 -11.26 -23.16
C SER A 212 -18.03 -10.73 -22.64
N LEU A 213 -17.14 -10.30 -23.53
CA LEU A 213 -15.84 -9.74 -23.15
C LEU A 213 -15.98 -8.49 -22.27
N ILE A 214 -16.88 -7.57 -22.64
CA ILE A 214 -17.15 -6.37 -21.84
C ILE A 214 -17.62 -6.75 -20.43
N ARG A 215 -18.51 -7.75 -20.32
CA ARG A 215 -19.00 -8.23 -19.02
C ARG A 215 -17.89 -8.86 -18.18
N GLU A 216 -17.04 -9.68 -18.77
CA GLU A 216 -15.90 -10.30 -18.10
C GLU A 216 -14.93 -9.24 -17.56
N ILE A 217 -14.56 -8.26 -18.39
CA ILE A 217 -13.69 -7.13 -17.99
C ILE A 217 -14.34 -6.33 -16.86
N LYS A 218 -15.65 -6.03 -16.94
CA LYS A 218 -16.36 -5.30 -15.88
C LYS A 218 -16.28 -6.03 -14.54
N THR A 219 -16.51 -7.35 -14.52
CA THR A 219 -16.38 -8.16 -13.30
C THR A 219 -14.95 -8.22 -12.77
N LEU A 220 -13.94 -8.20 -13.66
CA LEU A 220 -12.55 -8.12 -13.27
C LEU A 220 -12.24 -6.77 -12.59
N LEU A 221 -12.67 -5.66 -13.19
CA LEU A 221 -12.44 -4.32 -12.63
C LEU A 221 -13.15 -4.13 -11.28
N GLU A 222 -14.37 -4.66 -11.11
CA GLU A 222 -15.09 -4.65 -9.82
C GLU A 222 -14.30 -5.37 -8.72
N ARG A 223 -13.69 -6.52 -9.02
CA ARG A 223 -12.83 -7.25 -8.08
C ARG A 223 -11.56 -6.46 -7.75
N LEU A 224 -10.94 -5.81 -8.73
CA LEU A 224 -9.76 -4.99 -8.50
C LEU A 224 -10.08 -3.78 -7.60
N VAL A 225 -11.22 -3.12 -7.79
CA VAL A 225 -11.66 -2.03 -6.91
C VAL A 225 -11.79 -2.52 -5.47
N ALA A 226 -12.42 -3.68 -5.25
CA ALA A 226 -12.54 -4.27 -3.91
C ALA A 226 -11.17 -4.59 -3.28
N GLN A 227 -10.22 -5.12 -4.07
CA GLN A 227 -8.85 -5.37 -3.60
C GLN A 227 -8.13 -4.06 -3.21
N VAL A 228 -8.30 -3.00 -4.00
CA VAL A 228 -7.73 -1.68 -3.70
C VAL A 228 -8.32 -1.11 -2.40
N GLU A 229 -9.64 -1.23 -2.20
CA GLU A 229 -10.29 -0.78 -0.97
C GLU A 229 -9.80 -1.55 0.26
N GLN A 230 -9.64 -2.87 0.14
CA GLN A 230 -9.06 -3.69 1.19
C GLN A 230 -7.62 -3.27 1.53
N GLN A 231 -6.80 -3.03 0.50
CA GLN A 231 -5.42 -2.60 0.69
C GLN A 231 -5.34 -1.20 1.30
N GLN A 232 -6.24 -0.28 0.94
CA GLN A 232 -6.35 1.05 1.57
C GLN A 232 -6.65 0.93 3.07
N CYS A 233 -7.55 0.03 3.47
CA CYS A 233 -7.83 -0.24 4.88
C CYS A 233 -6.59 -0.79 5.61
N ALA A 234 -5.85 -1.71 5.00
CA ALA A 234 -4.61 -2.26 5.56
C ALA A 234 -3.53 -1.19 5.72
N ASN A 235 -3.32 -0.35 4.71
CA ASN A 235 -2.40 0.78 4.76
C ASN A 235 -2.78 1.77 5.86
N HIS A 236 -4.06 2.10 6.01
CA HIS A 236 -4.52 3.00 7.06
C HIS A 236 -4.25 2.43 8.45
N ALA A 237 -4.50 1.14 8.67
CA ALA A 237 -4.21 0.48 9.94
C ALA A 237 -2.70 0.47 10.25
N ALA A 238 -1.86 0.16 9.27
CA ALA A 238 -0.40 0.21 9.42
C ALA A 238 0.10 1.63 9.72
N LYS A 239 -0.44 2.64 9.04
CA LYS A 239 -0.12 4.06 9.28
C LYS A 239 -0.50 4.49 10.69
N GLN A 240 -1.69 4.13 11.17
CA GLN A 240 -2.10 4.42 12.55
C GLN A 240 -1.16 3.80 13.59
N ARG A 241 -0.70 2.55 13.36
CA ARG A 241 0.29 1.91 14.24
C ARG A 241 1.61 2.67 14.28
N LEU A 242 2.11 3.10 13.12
CA LEU A 242 3.30 3.94 13.03
C LEU A 242 3.12 5.27 13.78
N GLN A 243 1.98 5.92 13.64
CA GLN A 243 1.69 7.20 14.30
C GLN A 243 1.65 7.08 15.83
N MET A 244 1.04 6.01 16.35
CA MET A 244 1.02 5.75 17.80
C MET A 244 2.43 5.52 18.32
N ASP A 245 3.19 4.63 17.68
CA ASP A 245 4.58 4.35 18.06
C ASP A 245 5.45 5.61 17.97
N TRP A 246 5.29 6.39 16.90
CA TRP A 246 5.99 7.65 16.71
C TRP A 246 5.69 8.65 17.82
N SER A 247 4.40 8.83 18.17
CA SER A 247 3.97 9.70 19.26
C SER A 247 4.62 9.31 20.58
N ASP A 248 4.64 8.01 20.89
CA ASP A 248 5.28 7.49 22.10
C ASP A 248 6.79 7.75 22.10
N LYS A 249 7.46 7.59 20.95
CA LYS A 249 8.90 7.91 20.81
C LYS A 249 9.19 9.39 20.99
N ILE A 250 8.34 10.28 20.47
CA ILE A 250 8.50 11.73 20.66
C ILE A 250 8.35 12.11 22.13
N GLN A 251 7.33 11.59 22.81
CA GLN A 251 7.13 11.84 24.24
C GLN A 251 8.29 11.28 25.07
N ALA A 252 8.74 10.05 24.79
CA ALA A 252 9.90 9.46 25.46
C ALA A 252 11.17 10.30 25.23
N HIS A 253 11.41 10.78 24.01
CA HIS A 253 12.55 11.62 23.69
C HIS A 253 12.52 12.97 24.43
N LEU A 254 11.34 13.56 24.62
CA LEU A 254 11.18 14.78 25.41
C LEU A 254 11.61 14.56 26.86
N ILE A 255 11.13 13.48 27.48
CA ILE A 255 11.50 13.10 28.86
C ILE A 255 13.01 12.88 28.97
N GLU A 256 13.61 12.11 28.06
CA GLU A 256 15.06 11.87 28.06
C GLU A 256 15.85 13.18 27.91
N SER A 257 15.39 14.10 27.06
CA SER A 257 16.02 15.41 26.87
C SER A 257 15.96 16.28 28.13
N GLU A 258 14.84 16.24 28.85
CA GLU A 258 14.69 16.91 30.16
C GLU A 258 15.62 16.29 31.21
N CYS A 259 15.75 14.96 31.24
CA CYS A 259 16.64 14.24 32.15
C CYS A 259 18.13 14.57 31.91
N ILE A 260 18.57 14.71 30.66
CA ILE A 260 19.96 15.09 30.32
C ILE A 260 20.27 16.54 30.73
N GLY A 261 19.30 17.43 30.53
CA GLY A 261 19.46 18.86 30.78
C GLY A 261 19.36 19.27 32.25
N ALA A 262 18.63 18.49 33.07
CA ALA A 262 18.31 18.79 34.46
C ALA A 262 17.92 20.27 34.71
N LYS A 263 17.16 20.86 33.79
CA LYS A 263 16.50 22.17 33.96
C LYS A 263 15.08 21.99 34.50
N VAL A 264 14.88 21.03 35.40
CA VAL A 264 13.61 20.91 36.11
C VAL A 264 13.53 22.05 37.14
N PRO A 265 12.41 22.78 37.24
CA PRO A 265 12.32 23.95 38.13
C PRO A 265 12.52 23.60 39.61
N TYR A 266 12.28 22.33 39.98
CA TYR A 266 12.44 21.83 41.33
C TYR A 266 13.11 20.45 41.32
N ILE A 267 14.23 20.32 42.02
CA ILE A 267 14.87 19.03 42.31
C ILE A 267 14.29 18.55 43.64
N LEU A 268 13.58 17.42 43.62
CA LEU A 268 12.84 16.90 44.78
C LEU A 268 13.26 15.46 45.10
N HIS A 269 13.08 15.06 46.36
CA HIS A 269 13.19 13.66 46.76
C HIS A 269 11.88 12.93 46.47
N TYR A 270 11.95 11.91 45.64
CA TYR A 270 10.81 11.07 45.30
C TYR A 270 10.96 9.71 45.98
N ALA A 271 10.04 9.41 46.90
CA ALA A 271 10.02 8.13 47.60
C ALA A 271 9.62 7.00 46.63
N GLY A 272 10.39 5.91 46.62
CA GLY A 272 10.09 4.74 45.78
C GLY A 272 10.57 4.82 44.33
N SER A 273 11.34 5.85 43.93
CA SER A 273 11.87 5.96 42.56
C SER A 273 12.82 4.84 42.12
N CYS A 274 13.37 4.10 43.08
CA CYS A 274 14.20 2.92 42.80
C CYS A 274 13.37 1.65 42.54
N ARG A 275 12.03 1.72 42.61
CA ARG A 275 11.16 0.58 42.30
C ARG A 275 11.03 0.43 40.79
N VAL A 276 11.13 -0.81 40.32
CA VAL A 276 10.83 -1.17 38.93
C VAL A 276 9.34 -1.55 38.87
N PRO A 277 8.48 -0.78 38.17
CA PRO A 277 7.09 -1.13 37.95
C PRO A 277 6.92 -2.48 37.25
N GLU A 278 5.89 -3.23 37.63
CA GLU A 278 5.46 -4.42 36.89
C GLU A 278 4.96 -4.02 35.49
N GLY A 279 5.42 -4.72 34.45
CA GLY A 279 5.01 -4.46 33.06
C GLY A 279 5.94 -3.54 32.25
N GLN A 280 7.10 -3.14 32.76
CA GLN A 280 8.11 -2.45 31.94
C GLN A 280 8.65 -3.37 30.83
N SER A 281 8.81 -2.83 29.62
CA SER A 281 9.39 -3.54 28.49
C SER A 281 10.91 -3.63 28.60
N SER A 282 11.50 -4.68 28.02
CA SER A 282 12.95 -4.77 27.87
C SER A 282 13.43 -3.92 26.69
N PRO A 283 14.72 -3.51 26.65
CA PRO A 283 15.30 -2.83 25.51
C PRO A 283 15.14 -3.61 24.20
N GLU A 284 15.27 -4.94 24.24
CA GLU A 284 15.07 -5.82 23.09
C GLU A 284 13.61 -5.80 22.63
N GLY A 285 12.66 -5.88 23.57
CA GLY A 285 11.23 -5.78 23.27
C GLY A 285 10.85 -4.44 22.65
N TRP A 286 11.42 -3.34 23.14
CA TRP A 286 11.22 -2.00 22.56
C TRP A 286 11.75 -1.88 21.13
N ARG A 287 12.95 -2.44 20.85
CA ARG A 287 13.52 -2.46 19.50
C ARG A 287 12.67 -3.33 18.57
N HIS A 288 12.27 -4.51 19.04
CA HIS A 288 11.47 -5.46 18.28
C HIS A 288 10.11 -4.86 17.90
N PHE A 289 9.40 -4.25 18.85
CA PHE A 289 8.11 -3.59 18.60
C PHE A 289 8.20 -2.55 17.48
N THR A 290 9.21 -1.68 17.56
CA THR A 290 9.42 -0.63 16.54
C THR A 290 9.78 -1.24 15.18
N MET A 291 10.65 -2.26 15.18
CA MET A 291 11.06 -2.96 13.96
C MET A 291 9.89 -3.70 13.29
N GLU A 292 9.03 -4.34 14.07
CA GLU A 292 7.84 -5.03 13.57
C GLU A 292 6.88 -4.05 12.90
N ASN A 293 6.59 -2.91 13.53
CA ASN A 293 5.75 -1.86 12.95
C ASN A 293 6.31 -1.36 11.60
N LEU A 294 7.62 -1.11 11.53
CA LEU A 294 8.29 -0.70 10.30
C LEU A 294 8.22 -1.79 9.20
N CYS A 295 8.44 -3.05 9.56
CA CYS A 295 8.39 -4.17 8.63
C CYS A 295 6.96 -4.39 8.08
N LEU A 296 5.95 -4.31 8.94
CA LEU A 296 4.54 -4.39 8.54
C LEU A 296 4.18 -3.25 7.60
N ALA A 297 4.55 -2.00 7.92
CA ALA A 297 4.28 -0.87 7.06
C ALA A 297 4.94 -1.00 5.68
N GLU A 298 6.20 -1.47 5.64
CA GLU A 298 6.90 -1.69 4.38
C GLU A 298 6.25 -2.82 3.55
N LYS A 299 5.80 -3.89 4.20
CA LYS A 299 5.06 -4.97 3.54
C LYS A 299 3.76 -4.47 2.89
N GLU A 300 2.96 -3.69 3.61
CA GLU A 300 1.71 -3.13 3.07
C GLU A 300 1.99 -2.11 1.93
N ARG A 301 3.07 -1.35 2.05
CA ARG A 301 3.52 -0.43 0.99
C ARG A 301 3.93 -1.18 -0.28
N MET A 302 4.67 -2.29 -0.16
CA MET A 302 5.04 -3.12 -1.32
C MET A 302 3.83 -3.79 -1.96
N ALA A 303 2.91 -4.34 -1.16
CA ALA A 303 1.67 -4.92 -1.66
C ALA A 303 0.83 -3.91 -2.45
N SER A 304 0.78 -2.66 -1.98
CA SER A 304 0.12 -1.56 -2.69
C SER A 304 0.79 -1.24 -4.04
N ALA A 305 2.12 -1.20 -4.07
CA ALA A 305 2.88 -0.94 -5.30
C ALA A 305 2.70 -2.06 -6.34
N GLU A 306 2.73 -3.32 -5.90
CA GLU A 306 2.46 -4.49 -6.73
C GLU A 306 1.04 -4.46 -7.30
N LEU A 307 0.05 -4.13 -6.46
CA LEU A 307 -1.34 -4.01 -6.89
C LEU A 307 -1.51 -2.91 -7.94
N ARG A 308 -0.87 -1.75 -7.77
CA ARG A 308 -0.90 -0.67 -8.78
C ARG A 308 -0.31 -1.13 -10.12
N ALA A 309 0.83 -1.81 -10.10
CA ALA A 309 1.47 -2.34 -11.31
C ALA A 309 0.56 -3.36 -12.04
N LEU A 310 -0.06 -4.27 -11.27
CA LEU A 310 -1.03 -5.22 -11.80
C LEU A 310 -2.23 -4.53 -12.45
N ILE A 311 -2.78 -3.49 -11.80
CA ILE A 311 -3.91 -2.74 -12.36
C ILE A 311 -3.52 -2.07 -13.68
N ASP A 312 -2.33 -1.46 -13.76
CA ASP A 312 -1.88 -0.80 -14.98
C ASP A 312 -1.73 -1.78 -16.16
N SER A 313 -1.14 -2.95 -15.91
CA SER A 313 -1.03 -4.00 -16.93
C SER A 313 -2.41 -4.51 -17.37
N LEU A 314 -3.32 -4.77 -16.42
CA LEU A 314 -4.65 -5.31 -16.72
C LEU A 314 -5.54 -4.30 -17.46
N LEU A 315 -5.47 -3.02 -17.11
CA LEU A 315 -6.18 -1.97 -17.86
C LEU A 315 -5.67 -1.87 -19.30
N THR A 316 -4.35 -1.97 -19.48
CA THR A 316 -3.73 -1.94 -20.81
C THR A 316 -4.16 -3.14 -21.65
N ASP A 317 -4.10 -4.35 -21.08
CA ASP A 317 -4.53 -5.58 -21.75
C ASP A 317 -6.03 -5.55 -22.08
N ALA A 318 -6.89 -5.17 -21.13
CA ALA A 318 -8.33 -5.03 -21.36
C ALA A 318 -8.65 -4.03 -22.48
N SER A 319 -7.95 -2.89 -22.52
CA SER A 319 -8.13 -1.91 -23.60
C SER A 319 -7.73 -2.45 -24.97
N ARG A 320 -6.65 -3.24 -25.04
CA ARG A 320 -6.16 -3.88 -26.27
C ARG A 320 -7.17 -4.92 -26.75
N ASP A 321 -7.64 -5.77 -25.85
CA ASP A 321 -8.55 -6.87 -26.18
C ASP A 321 -9.92 -6.34 -26.64
N LEU A 322 -10.44 -5.29 -25.99
CA LEU A 322 -11.66 -4.60 -26.43
C LEU A 322 -11.51 -3.97 -27.82
N ARG A 323 -10.37 -3.34 -28.10
CA ARG A 323 -10.11 -2.72 -29.42
C ARG A 323 -9.97 -3.79 -30.51
N ALA A 324 -9.25 -4.87 -30.23
CA ALA A 324 -9.13 -6.00 -31.14
C ALA A 324 -10.50 -6.63 -31.43
N GLN A 325 -11.33 -6.82 -30.41
CA GLN A 325 -12.68 -7.36 -30.59
C GLN A 325 -13.60 -6.39 -31.34
N LYS A 326 -13.51 -5.09 -31.06
CA LYS A 326 -14.22 -4.04 -31.82
C LYS A 326 -13.87 -4.12 -33.30
N ASP A 327 -12.58 -4.22 -33.63
CA ASP A 327 -12.13 -4.27 -35.02
C ASP A 327 -12.58 -5.58 -35.71
N ALA A 328 -12.61 -6.71 -34.99
CA ALA A 328 -13.16 -7.96 -35.50
C ALA A 328 -14.65 -7.86 -35.85
N VAL A 329 -15.45 -7.17 -35.00
CA VAL A 329 -16.87 -6.90 -35.28
C VAL A 329 -17.02 -5.96 -36.49
N ASP A 330 -16.21 -4.90 -36.58
CA ASP A 330 -16.28 -3.94 -37.68
C ASP A 330 -15.99 -4.59 -39.03
N VAL A 331 -14.99 -5.48 -39.08
CA VAL A 331 -14.67 -6.28 -40.27
C VAL A 331 -15.85 -7.18 -40.62
N ALA A 332 -16.37 -7.95 -39.66
CA ALA A 332 -17.50 -8.84 -39.89
C ALA A 332 -18.76 -8.10 -40.37
N LEU A 333 -19.05 -6.93 -39.81
CA LEU A 333 -20.14 -6.06 -40.28
C LEU A 333 -19.90 -5.52 -41.68
N ALA A 334 -18.69 -5.05 -41.97
CA ALA A 334 -18.34 -4.54 -43.29
C ALA A 334 -18.48 -5.62 -44.37
N ASP A 335 -18.04 -6.84 -44.09
CA ASP A 335 -18.15 -7.96 -45.02
C ASP A 335 -19.62 -8.37 -45.22
N ARG A 336 -20.40 -8.43 -44.14
CA ARG A 336 -21.84 -8.70 -44.25
C ARG A 336 -22.60 -7.64 -45.08
N ILE A 337 -22.22 -6.38 -44.93
CA ILE A 337 -22.77 -5.28 -45.74
C ILE A 337 -22.41 -5.48 -47.22
N LYS A 338 -21.15 -5.80 -47.55
CA LYS A 338 -20.73 -6.06 -48.94
C LYS A 338 -21.50 -7.22 -49.56
N GLU A 339 -21.65 -8.33 -48.83
CA GLU A 339 -22.44 -9.49 -49.29
C GLU A 339 -23.89 -9.09 -49.58
N THR A 340 -24.50 -8.32 -48.68
CA THR A 340 -25.91 -7.89 -48.81
C THR A 340 -26.07 -6.89 -49.96
N GLU A 341 -25.11 -5.99 -50.18
CA GLU A 341 -25.08 -5.07 -51.33
C GLU A 341 -24.96 -5.82 -52.65
N LEU A 342 -24.08 -6.83 -52.74
CA LEU A 342 -23.94 -7.67 -53.92
C LEU A 342 -25.21 -8.47 -54.20
N CYS A 343 -25.82 -9.07 -53.16
CA CYS A 343 -27.08 -9.79 -53.29
C CYS A 343 -28.20 -8.86 -53.81
N ARG A 344 -28.33 -7.66 -53.24
CA ARG A 344 -29.31 -6.65 -53.70
C ARG A 344 -29.08 -6.30 -55.16
N LYS A 345 -27.83 -6.05 -55.57
CA LYS A 345 -27.50 -5.71 -56.97
C LYS A 345 -27.88 -6.83 -57.93
N ASN A 346 -27.54 -8.08 -57.60
CA ASN A 346 -27.93 -9.24 -58.42
C ASN A 346 -29.45 -9.38 -58.54
N LEU A 347 -30.20 -9.11 -57.47
CA LEU A 347 -31.67 -9.11 -57.51
C LEU A 347 -32.23 -7.99 -58.39
N GLU A 348 -31.62 -6.80 -58.37
CA GLU A 348 -32.00 -5.67 -59.24
C GLU A 348 -31.71 -5.98 -60.71
N ASP A 349 -30.55 -6.58 -61.02
CA ASP A 349 -30.18 -7.00 -62.38
C ASP A 349 -31.16 -8.08 -62.90
N ASN A 350 -31.49 -9.08 -62.07
CA ASN A 350 -32.49 -10.10 -62.40
C ASN A 350 -33.89 -9.50 -62.62
N LEU A 351 -34.28 -8.49 -61.83
CA LEU A 351 -35.56 -7.81 -62.00
C LEU A 351 -35.62 -7.08 -63.35
N GLN A 352 -34.54 -6.44 -63.77
CA GLN A 352 -34.47 -5.78 -65.09
C GLN A 352 -34.67 -6.80 -66.23
N GLU A 353 -34.02 -7.95 -66.15
CA GLU A 353 -34.15 -9.00 -67.17
C GLU A 353 -35.57 -9.58 -67.20
N VAL A 354 -36.19 -9.82 -66.04
CA VAL A 354 -37.59 -10.28 -65.94
C VAL A 354 -38.55 -9.24 -66.54
N LEU A 355 -38.36 -7.95 -66.26
CA LEU A 355 -39.20 -6.89 -66.82
C LEU A 355 -39.07 -6.80 -68.34
N LYS A 356 -37.86 -6.94 -68.88
CA LYS A 356 -37.63 -7.00 -70.33
C LYS A 356 -38.34 -8.22 -70.94
N ARG A 357 -38.21 -9.39 -70.32
CA ARG A 357 -38.85 -10.62 -70.78
C ARG A 357 -40.38 -10.55 -70.76
N ILE A 358 -40.96 -9.90 -69.74
CA ILE A 358 -42.41 -9.62 -69.68
C ILE A 358 -42.84 -8.81 -70.90
N GLY A 359 -42.16 -7.71 -71.22
CA GLY A 359 -42.51 -6.88 -72.38
C GLY A 359 -42.37 -7.60 -73.73
N GLU A 360 -41.36 -8.47 -73.87
CA GLU A 360 -41.23 -9.36 -75.04
C GLU A 360 -42.39 -10.36 -75.11
N MET A 361 -42.79 -10.94 -73.98
CA MET A 361 -43.87 -11.92 -73.89
C MET A 361 -45.23 -11.31 -74.22
N GLU A 362 -45.53 -10.11 -73.71
CA GLU A 362 -46.76 -9.39 -74.00
C GLU A 362 -46.89 -9.05 -75.48
N ARG A 363 -45.77 -8.70 -76.13
CA ARG A 363 -45.70 -8.50 -77.59
C ARG A 363 -45.96 -9.81 -78.34
N LEU A 364 -45.36 -10.91 -77.91
CA LEU A 364 -45.57 -12.23 -78.51
C LEU A 364 -47.03 -12.69 -78.38
N ILE A 365 -47.64 -12.56 -77.20
CA ILE A 365 -49.06 -12.85 -76.94
C ILE A 365 -49.94 -11.99 -77.85
N SER A 366 -49.63 -10.70 -78.01
CA SER A 366 -50.38 -9.79 -78.89
C SER A 366 -50.29 -10.21 -80.36
N ASN A 367 -49.10 -10.64 -80.81
CA ASN A 367 -48.89 -11.18 -82.16
C ASN A 367 -49.66 -12.49 -82.36
N LEU A 368 -49.56 -13.45 -81.44
CA LEU A 368 -50.31 -14.72 -81.51
C LEU A 368 -51.82 -14.50 -81.56
N ARG A 369 -52.35 -13.57 -80.74
CA ARG A 369 -53.77 -13.19 -80.78
C ARG A 369 -54.17 -12.57 -82.13
N ARG A 370 -53.28 -11.80 -82.75
CA ARG A 370 -53.50 -11.24 -84.09
C ARG A 370 -53.47 -12.35 -85.16
N ASP A 371 -52.52 -13.26 -85.08
CA ASP A 371 -52.37 -14.35 -86.05
C ASP A 371 -53.56 -15.29 -85.99
N ILE A 372 -54.09 -15.59 -84.80
CA ILE A 372 -55.36 -16.33 -84.64
C ILE A 372 -56.52 -15.60 -85.33
N ARG A 373 -56.67 -14.29 -85.11
CA ARG A 373 -57.73 -13.49 -85.78
C ARG A 373 -57.58 -13.48 -87.29
N ASN A 374 -56.35 -13.40 -87.79
CA ASN A 374 -56.08 -13.40 -89.23
C ASN A 374 -56.46 -14.72 -89.92
N GLN A 375 -56.58 -15.82 -89.18
CA GLN A 375 -57.05 -17.11 -89.70
C GLN A 375 -58.59 -17.21 -89.80
N ASP A 376 -59.35 -16.31 -89.16
CA ASP A 376 -60.83 -16.39 -89.15
C ASP A 376 -61.42 -16.15 -90.54
N ASP A 377 -60.92 -15.15 -91.28
CA ASP A 377 -61.41 -14.81 -92.62
C ASP A 377 -61.19 -15.93 -93.66
N PRO A 378 -59.97 -16.49 -93.83
CA PRO A 378 -59.78 -17.61 -94.75
C PRO A 378 -60.58 -18.85 -94.32
N LEU A 379 -60.70 -19.12 -93.01
CA LEU A 379 -61.55 -20.21 -92.52
C LEU A 379 -63.03 -20.01 -92.89
N LYS A 380 -63.58 -18.81 -92.68
CA LYS A 380 -64.96 -18.46 -93.06
C LYS A 380 -65.17 -18.60 -94.56
N VAL A 381 -64.22 -18.17 -95.39
CA VAL A 381 -64.30 -18.32 -96.85
C VAL A 381 -64.37 -19.79 -97.24
N ALA A 382 -63.48 -20.63 -96.72
CA ALA A 382 -63.46 -22.07 -97.00
C ALA A 382 -64.76 -22.76 -96.53
N GLN A 383 -65.22 -22.46 -95.31
CA GLN A 383 -66.47 -22.99 -94.75
C GLN A 383 -67.71 -22.54 -95.54
N THR A 384 -67.78 -21.27 -95.93
CA THR A 384 -68.90 -20.72 -96.72
C THR A 384 -68.96 -21.36 -98.10
N ARG A 385 -67.80 -21.51 -98.78
CA ARG A 385 -67.70 -22.24 -100.06
C ARG A 385 -68.16 -23.69 -99.92
N LEU A 386 -67.80 -24.35 -98.83
CA LEU A 386 -68.22 -25.72 -98.54
C LEU A 386 -69.72 -25.80 -98.26
N HIS A 387 -70.29 -24.85 -97.52
CA HIS A 387 -71.72 -24.77 -97.21
C HIS A 387 -72.57 -24.69 -98.48
N TYR A 388 -72.29 -23.74 -99.38
CA TYR A 388 -73.00 -23.63 -100.65
C TYR A 388 -72.90 -24.90 -101.51
N ARG A 389 -71.79 -25.63 -101.42
CA ARG A 389 -71.61 -26.90 -102.15
C ARG A 389 -72.42 -28.06 -101.58
N LEU A 390 -72.87 -27.98 -100.32
CA LEU A 390 -73.74 -29.00 -99.71
C LEU A 390 -75.20 -28.89 -100.18
N ASP A 391 -75.63 -27.73 -100.68
CA ASP A 391 -76.99 -27.50 -101.19
C ASP A 391 -77.18 -27.96 -102.65
N ARG A 392 -76.20 -28.65 -103.23
CA ARG A 392 -76.28 -29.15 -104.61
C ARG A 392 -77.38 -30.24 -104.71
N PRO A 393 -78.34 -30.11 -105.65
CA PRO A 393 -79.47 -31.04 -105.74
C PRO A 393 -79.09 -32.37 -106.42
N ASN A 394 -79.68 -33.47 -105.93
CA ASN A 394 -79.65 -34.80 -106.57
C ASN A 394 -78.22 -35.29 -106.91
N VAL A 395 -77.97 -35.63 -108.19
CA VAL A 395 -76.71 -36.20 -108.69
C VAL A 395 -75.55 -35.19 -108.66
N GLU A 396 -75.85 -33.89 -108.71
CA GLU A 396 -74.84 -32.82 -108.59
C GLU A 396 -74.26 -32.71 -107.17
N SER A 397 -74.87 -33.40 -106.18
CA SER A 397 -74.30 -33.61 -104.83
C SER A 397 -73.15 -34.63 -104.86
N CYS A 398 -72.13 -34.33 -105.66
CA CYS A 398 -70.99 -35.21 -105.89
C CYS A 398 -69.82 -34.84 -104.96
N ARG A 399 -69.12 -35.87 -104.46
CA ARG A 399 -67.88 -35.73 -103.68
C ARG A 399 -66.68 -35.61 -104.63
N ASP A 400 -66.60 -34.49 -105.32
CA ASP A 400 -65.54 -34.18 -106.27
C ASP A 400 -64.22 -33.76 -105.58
N GLN A 401 -63.15 -33.63 -106.35
CA GLN A 401 -61.82 -33.26 -105.82
C GLN A 401 -61.82 -31.89 -105.12
N SER A 402 -62.63 -30.95 -105.61
CA SER A 402 -62.74 -29.61 -105.02
C SER A 402 -63.46 -29.63 -103.67
N GLN A 403 -64.46 -30.51 -103.48
CA GLN A 403 -65.12 -30.75 -102.20
C GLN A 403 -64.11 -31.26 -101.17
N TYR A 404 -63.30 -32.26 -101.54
CA TYR A 404 -62.26 -32.77 -100.66
C TYR A 404 -61.18 -31.71 -100.35
N GLY A 405 -60.75 -30.94 -101.36
CA GLY A 405 -59.80 -29.84 -101.15
C GLY A 405 -60.28 -28.78 -100.16
N LEU A 406 -61.55 -28.37 -100.22
CA LEU A 406 -62.13 -27.44 -99.23
C LEU A 406 -62.25 -28.06 -97.83
N ILE A 407 -62.56 -29.36 -97.74
CA ILE A 407 -62.59 -30.07 -96.46
C ILE A 407 -61.19 -30.10 -95.83
N ASP A 408 -60.17 -30.38 -96.63
CA ASP A 408 -58.78 -30.42 -96.16
C ASP A 408 -58.26 -29.02 -95.80
N GLU A 409 -58.64 -27.98 -96.55
CA GLU A 409 -58.34 -26.58 -96.23
C GLU A 409 -58.95 -26.18 -94.87
N VAL A 410 -60.23 -26.48 -94.63
CA VAL A 410 -60.90 -26.22 -93.34
C VAL A 410 -60.22 -26.97 -92.20
N LYS A 411 -59.83 -28.24 -92.40
CA LYS A 411 -59.11 -29.02 -91.39
C LYS A 411 -57.74 -28.42 -91.09
N SER A 412 -56.94 -28.13 -92.12
CA SER A 412 -55.58 -27.60 -91.98
C SER A 412 -55.56 -26.22 -91.28
N ILE A 413 -56.48 -25.32 -91.64
CA ILE A 413 -56.63 -24.03 -90.96
C ILE A 413 -57.10 -24.25 -89.52
N GLY A 414 -58.04 -25.18 -89.28
CA GLY A 414 -58.52 -25.53 -87.94
C GLY A 414 -57.42 -26.09 -87.02
N GLU A 415 -56.56 -26.96 -87.54
CA GLU A 415 -55.38 -27.49 -86.86
C GLU A 415 -54.37 -26.37 -86.55
N SER A 416 -54.11 -25.49 -87.52
CA SER A 416 -53.21 -24.33 -87.35
C SER A 416 -53.71 -23.38 -86.26
N VAL A 417 -55.01 -23.06 -86.25
CA VAL A 417 -55.65 -22.24 -85.19
C VAL A 417 -55.56 -22.94 -83.84
N SER A 418 -55.77 -24.25 -83.78
CA SER A 418 -55.67 -25.03 -82.55
C SER A 418 -54.24 -25.02 -81.99
N ALA A 419 -53.23 -25.16 -82.86
CA ALA A 419 -51.83 -25.06 -82.49
C ALA A 419 -51.46 -23.66 -81.97
N LEU A 420 -51.91 -22.60 -82.65
CA LEU A 420 -51.69 -21.21 -82.20
C LEU A 420 -52.37 -20.92 -80.86
N LYS A 421 -53.58 -21.44 -80.63
CA LYS A 421 -54.27 -21.33 -79.33
C LYS A 421 -53.52 -22.08 -78.22
N GLY A 422 -52.97 -23.25 -78.52
CA GLY A 422 -52.13 -23.99 -77.58
C GLY A 422 -50.89 -23.19 -77.18
N GLN A 423 -50.17 -22.62 -78.15
CA GLN A 423 -49.02 -21.76 -77.88
C GLN A 423 -49.41 -20.51 -77.07
N LEU A 424 -50.52 -19.86 -77.43
CA LEU A 424 -51.02 -18.70 -76.67
C LEU A 424 -51.26 -19.04 -75.19
N GLN A 425 -51.86 -20.19 -74.89
CA GLN A 425 -52.09 -20.61 -73.50
C GLN A 425 -50.77 -20.87 -72.76
N MET A 426 -49.76 -21.45 -73.42
CA MET A 426 -48.44 -21.68 -72.83
C MET A 426 -47.74 -20.36 -72.51
N GLU A 427 -47.78 -19.39 -73.43
CA GLU A 427 -47.18 -18.07 -73.22
C GLU A 427 -47.92 -17.25 -72.16
N GLU A 428 -49.26 -17.30 -72.12
CA GLU A 428 -50.06 -16.66 -71.07
C GLU A 428 -49.76 -17.23 -69.68
N LYS A 429 -49.49 -18.54 -69.58
CA LYS A 429 -49.05 -19.18 -68.34
C LYS A 429 -47.65 -18.71 -67.96
N SER A 430 -46.70 -18.75 -68.89
CA SER A 430 -45.33 -18.29 -68.64
C SER A 430 -45.28 -16.81 -68.22
N LEU A 431 -46.16 -15.97 -68.76
CA LEU A 431 -46.26 -14.57 -68.35
C LEU A 431 -46.73 -14.43 -66.89
N LYS A 432 -47.71 -15.22 -66.46
CA LYS A 432 -48.16 -15.24 -65.05
C LYS A 432 -47.03 -15.64 -64.12
N ASP A 433 -46.23 -16.63 -64.50
CA ASP A 433 -45.07 -17.08 -63.72
C ASP A 433 -44.02 -15.96 -63.60
N LEU A 434 -43.73 -15.24 -64.69
CA LEU A 434 -42.82 -14.09 -64.67
C LEU A 434 -43.33 -12.94 -63.79
N LEU A 435 -44.64 -12.65 -63.80
CA LEU A 435 -45.24 -11.64 -62.93
C LEU A 435 -45.14 -12.04 -61.44
N SER A 436 -45.30 -13.33 -61.12
CA SER A 436 -45.08 -13.83 -59.76
C SER A 436 -43.62 -13.68 -59.35
N ILE A 437 -42.66 -14.02 -60.21
CA ILE A 437 -41.23 -13.85 -59.92
C ILE A 437 -40.87 -12.37 -59.73
N ARG A 438 -41.42 -11.48 -60.56
CA ARG A 438 -41.22 -10.02 -60.44
C ARG A 438 -41.61 -9.53 -59.04
N THR A 439 -42.82 -9.85 -58.59
CA THR A 439 -43.31 -9.41 -57.26
C THR A 439 -42.43 -9.94 -56.13
N ARG A 440 -41.97 -11.20 -56.23
CA ARG A 440 -41.02 -11.78 -55.27
C ARG A 440 -39.67 -11.06 -55.28
N LEU A 441 -39.12 -10.74 -56.46
CA LEU A 441 -37.86 -9.99 -56.58
C LEU A 441 -37.98 -8.58 -55.98
N GLU A 442 -39.07 -7.86 -56.25
CA GLU A 442 -39.33 -6.54 -55.66
C GLU A 442 -39.39 -6.59 -54.13
N GLN A 443 -40.09 -7.59 -53.57
CA GLN A 443 -40.14 -7.82 -52.12
C GLN A 443 -38.75 -8.11 -51.53
N GLN A 444 -37.96 -8.98 -52.18
CA GLN A 444 -36.62 -9.33 -51.73
C GLN A 444 -35.67 -8.13 -51.76
N ILE A 445 -35.74 -7.29 -52.80
CA ILE A 445 -34.96 -6.04 -52.87
C ILE A 445 -35.31 -5.12 -51.71
N LEU A 446 -36.60 -5.00 -51.35
CA LEU A 446 -37.04 -4.22 -50.20
C LEU A 446 -36.45 -4.76 -48.89
N VAL A 447 -36.45 -6.08 -48.70
CA VAL A 447 -35.84 -6.76 -47.54
C VAL A 447 -34.35 -6.41 -47.46
N LYS A 448 -33.57 -6.61 -48.54
CA LYS A 448 -32.13 -6.29 -48.54
C LYS A 448 -31.86 -4.81 -48.26
N ARG A 449 -32.68 -3.90 -48.81
CA ARG A 449 -32.56 -2.45 -48.54
C ARG A 449 -32.78 -2.13 -47.06
N ARG A 450 -33.75 -2.78 -46.41
CA ARG A 450 -34.00 -2.60 -44.98
C ARG A 450 -32.84 -3.15 -44.13
N THR A 451 -32.31 -4.32 -44.47
CA THR A 451 -31.14 -4.90 -43.80
C THR A 451 -29.92 -3.98 -43.91
N LEU A 452 -29.64 -3.44 -45.10
CA LEU A 452 -28.58 -2.46 -45.31
C LEU A 452 -28.79 -1.18 -44.50
N SER A 453 -30.04 -0.70 -44.37
CA SER A 453 -30.33 0.47 -43.53
C SER A 453 -30.02 0.20 -42.04
N ILE A 454 -30.26 -1.02 -41.55
CA ILE A 454 -29.93 -1.39 -40.17
C ILE A 454 -28.42 -1.48 -39.98
N ASP A 455 -27.72 -2.22 -40.84
CA ASP A 455 -26.31 -2.51 -40.64
C ASP A 455 -25.41 -1.32 -40.95
N LYS A 456 -25.63 -0.68 -42.11
CA LYS A 456 -24.79 0.40 -42.61
C LYS A 456 -25.14 1.74 -42.00
N ALA A 457 -26.42 2.10 -41.98
CA ALA A 457 -26.83 3.44 -41.56
C ALA A 457 -27.03 3.60 -40.05
N ARG A 458 -27.20 2.49 -39.30
CA ARG A 458 -27.42 2.55 -37.85
C ARG A 458 -26.27 1.91 -37.08
N CYS A 459 -25.96 0.63 -37.35
CA CYS A 459 -24.95 -0.08 -36.57
C CYS A 459 -23.54 0.49 -36.78
N GLN A 460 -23.10 0.71 -38.03
CA GLN A 460 -21.77 1.31 -38.27
C GLN A 460 -21.65 2.74 -37.71
N ASP A 461 -22.73 3.52 -37.75
CA ASP A 461 -22.75 4.89 -37.23
C ASP A 461 -22.53 4.91 -35.70
N ILE A 462 -23.31 4.10 -34.96
CA ILE A 462 -23.17 4.00 -33.50
C ILE A 462 -21.78 3.49 -33.10
N ARG A 463 -21.23 2.54 -33.87
CA ARG A 463 -19.90 1.99 -33.63
C ARG A 463 -18.77 3.00 -33.91
N SER A 464 -19.01 4.06 -34.68
CA SER A 464 -18.02 5.13 -34.87
C SER A 464 -17.70 5.89 -33.58
N HIS A 465 -18.62 5.85 -32.60
CA HIS A 465 -18.46 6.46 -31.28
C HIS A 465 -17.75 5.57 -30.25
N TYR A 466 -17.15 4.46 -30.69
CA TYR A 466 -16.40 3.58 -29.79
C TYR A 466 -15.21 4.31 -29.16
N PRO A 467 -14.98 4.20 -27.84
CA PRO A 467 -13.93 4.93 -27.15
C PRO A 467 -12.52 4.57 -27.65
N SER A 468 -11.60 5.52 -27.49
CA SER A 468 -10.18 5.31 -27.74
C SER A 468 -9.55 4.44 -26.64
N SER A 469 -8.38 3.83 -26.93
CA SER A 469 -7.64 3.04 -25.94
C SER A 469 -7.33 3.83 -24.67
N VAL A 470 -7.03 5.13 -24.81
CA VAL A 470 -6.73 6.04 -23.69
C VAL A 470 -7.94 6.15 -22.76
N GLN A 471 -9.13 6.41 -23.31
CA GLN A 471 -10.37 6.52 -22.54
C GLN A 471 -10.74 5.20 -21.85
N LEU A 472 -10.50 4.06 -22.52
CA LEU A 472 -10.74 2.73 -21.96
C LEU A 472 -9.83 2.41 -20.78
N THR A 473 -8.62 2.99 -20.74
CA THR A 473 -7.71 2.87 -19.59
C THR A 473 -8.00 3.85 -18.44
N GLY A 474 -9.06 4.66 -18.55
CA GLY A 474 -9.51 5.57 -17.49
C GLY A 474 -8.79 6.94 -17.45
N TYR A 475 -8.17 7.35 -18.56
CA TYR A 475 -7.54 8.66 -18.72
C TYR A 475 -8.42 9.68 -19.44
#